data_AF-A0A947VZH2-F1
#
_entry.id   AF-A0A947VZH2-F1
#
_cell.length_a   1.000
_cell.length_b   1.000
_cell.length_c   1.000
_cell.angle_alpha   90.00
_cell.angle_beta   90.00
_cell.angle_gamma   90.00
#
_symmetry.space_group_name_H-M   'P 1'
#
loop_
_entity.id
_entity.type
_entity.pdbx_description
1 polymer ?
#
loop_
_entity_poly.entity_id
_entity_poly.type
_entity_poly.pdbx_seq_one_letter_code
_entity_poly.pdbx_strand_id
1 'polypeptide(L)'
;MKRIVINIDNGPEWSGRRSQFLKRLVAFSDMTGLTIRMIHPPPSHSKYNGIEPYWAGLDKSWHGYLLSRVGVVLHRASNFVWKRVRTIVQLPETTYEKDIKAVGKRKTDA
;
A
#
# COMPACT_ATOMS: atom_id res chain seq x y z
N MET A 1 3.04 18.19 16.99
CA MET A 1 3.50 16.97 16.28
C MET A 1 2.42 16.56 15.28
N LYS A 2 2.75 16.40 13.99
CA LYS A 2 1.78 15.98 12.96
C LYS A 2 1.72 14.44 12.94
N ARG A 3 0.52 13.87 12.82
CA ARG A 3 0.28 12.42 12.86
C ARG A 3 -0.38 11.95 11.58
N ILE A 4 0.13 10.85 11.03
CA ILE A 4 -0.51 10.09 9.95
C ILE A 4 -1.08 8.80 10.54
N VAL A 5 -2.32 8.48 10.19
CA VAL A 5 -2.96 7.20 10.51
C VAL A 5 -3.09 6.41 9.21
N ILE A 6 -2.53 5.20 9.20
CA ILE A 6 -2.55 4.30 8.03
C ILE A 6 -3.40 3.08 8.38
N ASN A 7 -4.52 2.91 7.67
CA ASN A 7 -5.29 1.68 7.69
C ASN A 7 -4.65 0.70 6.71
N ILE A 8 -3.88 -0.24 7.22
CA ILE A 8 -3.09 -1.16 6.40
C ILE A 8 -3.57 -2.59 6.65
N ASP A 9 -3.70 -3.37 5.59
CA ASP A 9 -3.85 -4.80 5.72
C ASP A 9 -2.52 -5.41 6.21
N ASN A 10 -2.54 -6.67 6.65
CA ASN A 10 -1.35 -7.32 7.22
C ASN A 10 -0.76 -8.32 6.20
N GLY A 11 -0.57 -7.86 4.96
CA GLY A 11 0.01 -8.66 3.88
C GLY A 11 1.49 -9.01 4.14
N PRO A 12 2.04 -10.02 3.44
CA PRO A 12 3.39 -10.54 3.71
C PRO A 12 4.50 -9.47 3.62
N GLU A 13 4.36 -8.51 2.70
CA GLU A 13 5.40 -7.50 2.42
C GLU A 13 5.35 -6.28 3.35
N TRP A 14 4.22 -6.01 3.99
CA TRP A 14 4.03 -4.84 4.87
C TRP A 14 3.43 -5.22 6.22
N SER A 15 3.62 -6.49 6.61
CA SER A 15 3.21 -6.96 7.92
C SER A 15 3.97 -6.25 9.03
N GLY A 16 3.36 -6.16 10.21
CA GLY A 16 4.03 -5.70 11.43
C GLY A 16 5.19 -6.61 11.90
N ARG A 17 5.47 -7.70 11.18
CA ARG A 17 6.61 -8.60 11.42
C ARG A 17 7.70 -8.45 10.35
N ARG A 18 7.47 -7.68 9.29
CA ARG A 18 8.44 -7.48 8.20
C ARG A 18 9.45 -6.40 8.59
N SER A 19 10.65 -6.84 9.00
CA SER A 19 11.72 -5.96 9.49
C SER A 19 12.12 -4.85 8.51
N GLN A 20 12.22 -5.15 7.21
CA GLN A 20 12.59 -4.17 6.20
C GLN A 20 11.51 -3.08 6.02
N PHE A 21 10.23 -3.45 6.11
CA PHE A 21 9.12 -2.52 6.06
C PHE A 21 9.13 -1.57 7.27
N LEU A 22 9.22 -2.13 8.48
CA LEU A 22 9.30 -1.34 9.71
C LEU A 22 10.52 -0.41 9.72
N LYS A 23 11.69 -0.91 9.28
CA LYS A 23 12.92 -0.11 9.17
C LYS A 23 12.74 1.11 8.28
N ARG A 24 12.10 0.95 7.12
CA ARG A 24 11.83 2.06 6.19
C ARG A 24 10.80 3.05 6.74
N LEU A 25 9.76 2.55 7.42
CA LEU A 25 8.78 3.41 8.08
C LEU A 25 9.37 4.24 9.21
N VAL A 26 10.23 3.66 10.04
CA VAL A 26 10.94 4.39 11.10
C VAL A 26 11.84 5.46 10.49
N ALA A 27 12.65 5.12 9.48
CA ALA A 27 13.49 6.10 8.79
C ALA A 27 12.67 7.25 8.19
N PHE A 28 11.49 6.95 7.61
CA PHE A 28 10.58 7.97 7.10
C PHE A 28 9.99 8.85 8.22
N SER A 29 9.61 8.25 9.36
CA SER A 29 9.17 8.97 10.57
C SER A 29 10.24 9.93 11.07
N ASP A 30 11.49 9.46 11.19
CA ASP A 30 12.62 10.25 11.67
C ASP A 30 12.93 11.43 10.73
N MET A 31 12.96 11.16 9.42
CA MET A 31 13.22 12.18 8.39
C MET A 31 12.16 13.29 8.35
N THR A 32 10.90 12.95 8.62
CA THR A 32 9.77 13.87 8.46
C THR A 32 9.27 14.48 9.77
N GLY A 33 9.66 13.91 10.92
CA GLY A 33 9.13 14.26 12.24
C GLY A 33 7.65 13.89 12.44
N LEU A 34 7.09 13.02 11.57
CA LEU A 34 5.69 12.61 11.62
C LEU A 34 5.50 11.40 12.54
N THR A 35 4.47 11.43 13.39
CA THR A 35 4.05 10.19 14.07
C THR A 35 3.27 9.32 13.09
N ILE A 36 3.71 8.09 12.88
CA ILE A 36 2.99 7.11 12.05
C ILE A 36 2.25 6.13 12.97
N ARG A 37 0.91 6.08 12.85
CA ARG A 37 0.08 5.09 13.53
C ARG A 37 -0.49 4.13 12.50
N MET A 38 -0.07 2.87 12.57
CA MET A 38 -0.64 1.79 11.74
C MET A 38 -1.80 1.13 12.48
N ILE A 39 -2.90 0.91 11.76
CA ILE A 39 -4.07 0.20 12.26
C ILE A 39 -4.23 -1.05 11.40
N HIS A 40 -4.04 -2.21 12.02
CA HIS A 40 -4.25 -3.51 11.39
C HIS A 40 -5.64 -4.05 11.77
N PRO A 41 -6.53 -4.33 10.80
CA PRO A 41 -7.76 -5.04 11.08
C PRO A 41 -7.45 -6.48 11.54
N PRO A 42 -8.30 -7.10 12.38
CA PRO A 42 -8.14 -8.49 12.75
C PRO A 42 -8.14 -9.44 11.53
N PRO A 43 -7.65 -10.68 11.68
CA PRO A 43 -7.74 -11.69 10.63
C PRO A 43 -9.17 -11.83 10.08
N SER A 44 -9.31 -12.01 8.76
CA SER A 44 -10.60 -12.14 8.07
C SER A 44 -11.54 -10.93 8.17
N HIS A 45 -11.00 -9.76 8.53
CA HIS A 45 -11.76 -8.52 8.70
C HIS A 45 -11.28 -7.38 7.79
N SER A 46 -10.60 -7.70 6.68
CA SER A 46 -10.20 -6.71 5.66
C SER A 46 -11.38 -5.91 5.12
N LYS A 47 -12.59 -6.48 5.10
CA LYS A 47 -13.86 -5.82 4.72
C LYS A 47 -14.16 -4.50 5.45
N TYR A 48 -13.54 -4.24 6.60
CA TYR A 48 -13.68 -2.97 7.32
C TYR A 48 -12.67 -1.90 6.88
N ASN A 49 -11.70 -2.24 6.03
CA ASN A 49 -10.83 -1.25 5.42
C ASN A 49 -11.65 -0.43 4.43
N GLY A 50 -11.64 0.89 4.59
CA GLY A 50 -12.43 1.82 3.77
C GLY A 50 -12.07 1.79 2.28
N ILE A 51 -10.96 1.15 1.90
CA ILE A 51 -10.57 0.94 0.50
C ILE A 51 -11.31 -0.23 -0.17
N GLU A 52 -11.84 -1.21 0.58
CA GLU A 52 -12.49 -2.39 -0.03
C GLU A 52 -13.69 -2.05 -0.92
N PRO A 53 -14.58 -1.09 -0.55
CA PRO A 53 -15.65 -0.67 -1.45
C PRO A 53 -15.13 -0.03 -2.75
N TYR A 54 -14.00 0.68 -2.69
CA TYR A 54 -13.37 1.26 -3.88
C TYR A 54 -12.92 0.14 -4.82
N TRP A 55 -12.24 -0.88 -4.30
CA TRP A 55 -11.82 -2.04 -5.09
C TRP A 55 -13.00 -2.80 -5.69
N ALA A 56 -14.07 -3.02 -4.92
CA ALA A 56 -15.28 -3.66 -5.43
C ALA A 56 -15.95 -2.82 -6.54
N GLY A 57 -15.92 -1.50 -6.43
CA GLY A 57 -16.42 -0.60 -7.48
C GLY A 57 -15.56 -0.65 -8.75
N LEU A 58 -14.24 -0.61 -8.59
CA LEU A 58 -13.30 -0.70 -9.71
C LEU A 58 -13.45 -2.04 -10.44
N ASP A 59 -13.55 -3.14 -9.69
CA ASP A 59 -13.74 -4.48 -10.25
C ASP A 59 -15.03 -4.59 -11.08
N LYS A 60 -16.13 -4.03 -10.57
CA LYS A 60 -17.38 -3.96 -11.33
C LYS A 60 -17.27 -3.11 -12.59
N SER A 61 -16.49 -2.03 -12.55
CA SER A 61 -16.40 -1.07 -13.65
C SER A 61 -15.81 -1.65 -14.94
N TRP A 62 -14.95 -2.66 -14.82
CA TRP A 62 -14.34 -3.32 -15.97
C TRP A 62 -14.83 -4.77 -16.17
N HIS A 63 -15.86 -5.19 -15.43
CA HIS A 63 -16.49 -6.49 -15.63
C HIS A 63 -16.98 -6.60 -17.09
N GLY A 64 -16.58 -7.66 -17.80
CA GLY A 64 -16.92 -7.88 -19.20
C GLY A 64 -15.96 -7.24 -20.21
N TYR A 65 -14.90 -6.55 -19.76
CA TYR A 65 -13.84 -6.06 -20.63
C TYR A 65 -12.63 -7.01 -20.65
N LEU A 66 -12.04 -7.19 -21.83
CA LEU A 66 -10.79 -7.92 -21.96
C LEU A 66 -9.60 -7.01 -21.59
N LEU A 67 -9.03 -7.25 -20.40
CA LEU A 67 -7.85 -6.57 -19.87
C LEU A 67 -6.54 -7.12 -20.45
N SER A 68 -6.41 -7.12 -21.78
CA SER A 68 -5.33 -7.83 -22.50
C SER A 68 -3.98 -7.12 -22.51
N ARG A 69 -3.94 -5.82 -22.27
CA ARG A 69 -2.70 -5.00 -22.34
C ARG A 69 -2.67 -3.97 -21.24
N VAL A 70 -1.47 -3.61 -20.79
CA VAL A 70 -1.24 -2.59 -19.76
C VAL A 70 -1.97 -1.29 -20.09
N GLY A 71 -1.86 -0.80 -21.34
CA GLY A 71 -2.55 0.42 -21.76
C GLY A 71 -4.07 0.36 -21.61
N VAL A 72 -4.69 -0.80 -21.85
CA VAL A 72 -6.14 -1.00 -21.67
C VAL A 72 -6.51 -0.92 -20.18
N VAL A 73 -5.72 -1.56 -19.32
CA VAL A 73 -5.92 -1.54 -17.86
C VAL A 73 -5.80 -0.11 -17.32
N LEU A 74 -4.73 0.60 -17.70
CA LEU A 74 -4.50 1.99 -17.28
C LEU A 74 -5.61 2.91 -17.76
N HIS A 75 -6.00 2.79 -19.03
CA HIS A 75 -7.09 3.59 -19.58
C HIS A 75 -8.40 3.34 -18.82
N ARG A 76 -8.76 2.08 -18.55
CA ARG A 76 -9.98 1.74 -17.80
C ARG A 76 -9.93 2.27 -16.37
N ALA A 77 -8.84 2.00 -15.65
CA ALA A 77 -8.66 2.48 -14.30
C ALA A 77 -8.72 4.02 -14.22
N SER A 78 -8.11 4.74 -15.16
CA SER A 78 -8.11 6.22 -15.18
C SER A 78 -9.49 6.83 -15.49
N ASN A 79 -10.39 6.07 -16.11
CA ASN A 79 -11.76 6.50 -16.36
C ASN A 79 -12.71 6.18 -15.19
N PHE A 80 -12.29 5.35 -14.23
CA PHE A 80 -13.11 5.02 -13.08
C PHE A 80 -13.29 6.22 -12.15
N VAL A 81 -14.55 6.56 -11.85
CA VAL A 81 -14.92 7.63 -10.94
C VAL A 81 -15.46 7.04 -9.64
N TRP A 82 -14.81 7.37 -8.52
CA TRP A 82 -15.25 6.97 -7.20
C TRP A 82 -15.66 8.19 -6.39
N LYS A 83 -16.90 8.20 -5.85
CA LYS A 83 -17.43 9.31 -5.05
C LYS A 83 -17.18 10.69 -5.69
N ARG A 84 -17.46 10.81 -7.00
CA ARG A 84 -17.26 12.01 -7.83
C ARG A 84 -15.80 12.42 -8.08
N VAL A 85 -14.83 11.60 -7.68
CA VAL A 85 -13.41 11.82 -7.93
C VAL A 85 -12.93 10.84 -8.99
N ARG A 86 -12.30 11.35 -10.05
CA ARG A 86 -11.68 10.51 -11.07
C ARG A 86 -10.41 9.87 -10.52
N THR A 87 -10.24 8.58 -10.77
CA THR A 87 -9.05 7.84 -10.32
C THR A 87 -7.81 8.38 -11.02
N ILE A 88 -6.75 8.61 -10.23
CA ILE A 88 -5.42 8.94 -10.74
C ILE A 88 -4.65 7.64 -10.86
N VAL A 89 -4.07 7.39 -12.03
CA VAL A 89 -3.32 6.16 -12.32
C VAL A 89 -1.93 6.52 -12.78
N GLN A 90 -0.94 5.87 -12.18
CA GLN A 90 0.47 5.99 -12.57
C GLN A 90 1.03 4.59 -12.73
N LEU A 91 1.73 4.34 -13.85
CA LEU A 91 2.51 3.13 -14.04
C LEU A 91 3.95 3.43 -13.63
N PRO A 92 4.45 2.91 -12.51
CA PRO A 92 5.87 3.03 -12.18
C PRO A 92 6.69 2.20 -13.16
N GLU A 93 7.68 2.82 -13.80
CA GLU A 93 8.67 2.13 -14.65
C GLU A 93 9.85 1.57 -13.83
N THR A 94 9.90 1.89 -12.54
CA THR A 94 10.95 1.45 -11.64
C THR A 94 10.82 -0.03 -11.30
N THR A 95 11.91 -0.77 -11.47
CA THR A 95 11.99 -2.14 -10.96
C THR A 95 12.29 -2.12 -9.47
N TYR A 96 11.43 -2.75 -8.67
CA TYR A 96 11.69 -2.93 -7.25
C TYR A 96 12.61 -4.12 -7.04
N GLU A 97 13.75 -3.87 -6.43
CA GLU A 97 14.65 -4.92 -5.95
C GLU A 97 13.92 -5.81 -4.92
N LYS A 98 13.98 -7.13 -5.15
CA LYS A 98 13.39 -8.16 -4.30
C LYS A 98 14.46 -8.78 -3.40
N ASP A 99 14.01 -9.52 -2.39
CA ASP A 99 14.88 -10.28 -1.46
C ASP A 99 15.87 -9.45 -0.63
N ILE A 100 15.60 -8.15 -0.48
CA ILE A 100 16.37 -7.26 0.41
C ILE A 100 16.13 -7.69 1.86
N LYS A 101 17.18 -8.19 2.51
CA LYS A 101 17.17 -8.51 3.94
C LYS A 101 17.66 -7.32 4.75
N ALA A 102 16.95 -7.01 5.83
CA ALA A 102 17.45 -6.05 6.81
C ALA A 102 18.66 -6.67 7.52
N VAL A 103 19.85 -6.14 7.27
CA VAL A 103 21.05 -6.50 8.04
C VAL A 103 20.99 -5.78 9.38
N GLY A 104 21.04 -6.54 10.47
CA GLY A 104 21.14 -5.97 11.83
C GLY A 104 22.47 -5.25 12.01
N LYS A 105 22.48 -4.14 12.76
CA LYS A 105 23.75 -3.66 13.33
C LYS A 105 24.23 -4.73 14.32
N ARG A 106 25.52 -5.05 14.33
CA ARG A 106 26.11 -5.84 15.42
C ARG A 106 25.73 -5.17 16.74
N LYS A 107 25.31 -5.97 17.73
CA LYS A 107 25.22 -5.46 19.10
C LYS A 107 26.62 -4.97 19.46
N THR A 108 26.78 -3.69 19.73
CA THR A 108 27.98 -3.21 20.40
C THR A 108 27.83 -3.67 21.84
N ASP A 109 28.67 -4.60 22.26
CA ASP A 109 28.72 -5.03 23.65
C ASP A 109 29.04 -3.80 24.51
N ALA A 110 28.21 -3.56 25.51
CA ALA A 110 28.37 -2.49 26.50
C ALA A 110 29.28 -2.95 27.64
#